data_AF-A0A5J4N748-F1
#
_entry.id   AF-A0A5J4N748-F1
#
_cell.length_a   1.000
_cell.length_b   1.000
_cell.length_c   1.000
_cell.angle_alpha   90.00
_cell.angle_beta   90.00
_cell.angle_gamma   90.00
#
_symmetry.space_group_name_H-M   'P 1'
#
loop_
_entity.id
_entity.type
_entity.pdbx_description
1 polymer ?
#
loop_
_entity_poly.entity_id
_entity_poly.type
_entity_poly.pdbx_seq_one_letter_code
_entity_poly.pdbx_strand_id
1 'polypeptide(L)'
;LFTQCLTSVNNEVSMTTFVSRQRPSLLVRIVEARFFTRGTLQPEPILLQPDIEVQFESPDCVIDVLGSVEPKHLLISGQCLTVESRELQREPSSFYMHTDVVPEELAKGFYLSPTTPRLIFLATLSRTSMDDATVQYESALSVAQQLPNQLLVEQADSWRKVWEEGHIQLCCSDNACQLPRIVQAAQYTLLTCLPDPRHTQPPFPTQPACSFYGLCPTGLARGAEEDDYMAKVGICNNYNIADSLSCDRRGHVFWDMELWMLPWVNLFHPQSCRLALDYRFAMLLAAEHRAVAEDLQGARFPWESAFTGIETTPWQLAADNQIHVNGAISFAVQQWLSAHATPSFRSEGTTALPQSNPVTCVEKFTGEDPVSIEDPAAWYHNRGQSLLEHVARFWCSRVVYSLEKMSFELLG
;
A
#
# COMPACT_ATOMS: atom_id res chain seq x y z
N LEU A 1 -2.38 -13.66 0.10
CA LEU A 1 -2.22 -15.00 -0.49
C LEU A 1 -3.57 -15.37 -1.05
N PHE A 2 -3.65 -15.53 -2.36
CA PHE A 2 -4.88 -15.88 -3.05
C PHE A 2 -4.74 -17.31 -3.57
N THR A 3 -5.48 -18.25 -3.00
CA THR A 3 -5.45 -19.65 -3.40
C THR A 3 -6.82 -20.06 -3.92
N GLN A 4 -6.84 -20.56 -5.15
CA GLN A 4 -7.99 -21.23 -5.74
C GLN A 4 -7.69 -22.72 -5.84
N CYS A 5 -8.70 -23.55 -5.59
CA CYS A 5 -8.58 -25.00 -5.70
C CYS A 5 -9.72 -25.54 -6.56
N LEU A 6 -9.36 -26.38 -7.52
CA LEU A 6 -10.27 -27.14 -8.36
C LEU A 6 -10.08 -28.62 -8.03
N THR A 7 -11.14 -29.27 -7.56
CA THR A 7 -11.12 -30.68 -7.23
C THR A 7 -11.92 -31.48 -8.24
N SER A 8 -11.32 -32.57 -8.73
CA SER A 8 -11.96 -33.57 -9.57
C SER A 8 -11.89 -34.95 -8.90
N VAL A 9 -12.46 -35.96 -9.53
CA VAL A 9 -12.46 -37.34 -9.00
C VAL A 9 -11.05 -37.89 -8.82
N ASN A 10 -10.14 -37.54 -9.73
CA ASN A 10 -8.80 -38.12 -9.80
C ASN A 10 -7.70 -37.15 -9.39
N ASN A 11 -7.94 -35.83 -9.43
CA ASN A 11 -6.91 -34.82 -9.20
C ASN A 11 -7.46 -33.62 -8.43
N GLU A 12 -6.59 -32.95 -7.69
CA GLU A 12 -6.82 -31.64 -7.08
C GLU A 12 -5.78 -30.66 -7.62
N VAL A 13 -6.20 -29.58 -8.27
CA VAL A 13 -5.32 -28.53 -8.79
C VAL A 13 -5.51 -27.28 -7.94
N SER A 14 -4.41 -26.72 -7.45
CA SER A 14 -4.40 -25.48 -6.71
C SER A 14 -3.54 -24.43 -7.40
N MET A 15 -4.01 -23.19 -7.43
CA MET A 15 -3.26 -22.04 -7.90
C MET A 15 -3.13 -21.04 -6.75
N THR A 16 -1.91 -20.75 -6.34
CA THR A 16 -1.60 -19.81 -5.26
C THR A 16 -0.82 -18.62 -5.80
N THR A 17 -1.36 -17.41 -5.65
CA THR A 17 -0.69 -16.15 -6.04
C THR A 17 -0.43 -15.27 -4.82
N PHE A 18 0.77 -14.69 -4.72
CA PHE A 18 1.09 -13.70 -3.70
C PHE A 18 2.23 -12.77 -4.14
N VAL A 19 2.15 -11.52 -3.68
CA VAL A 19 3.31 -10.61 -3.63
C VAL A 19 4.09 -10.91 -2.35
N SER A 20 5.40 -11.11 -2.47
CA SER A 20 6.25 -11.44 -1.33
C SER A 20 6.46 -10.21 -0.44
N ARG A 21 6.19 -10.35 0.85
CA ARG A 21 6.45 -9.34 1.87
C ARG A 21 7.93 -9.30 2.25
N GLN A 22 8.62 -10.44 2.16
CA GLN A 22 10.07 -10.52 2.31
C GLN A 22 10.81 -9.88 1.12
N ARG A 23 10.20 -9.95 -0.07
CA ARG A 23 10.76 -9.46 -1.35
C ARG A 23 9.69 -8.60 -2.05
N PRO A 24 9.50 -7.33 -1.66
CA PRO A 24 8.35 -6.51 -2.07
C PRO A 24 8.15 -6.35 -3.58
N SER A 25 9.21 -6.53 -4.37
CA SER A 25 9.18 -6.47 -5.83
C SER A 25 8.77 -7.78 -6.52
N LEU A 26 8.64 -8.88 -5.78
CA LEU A 26 8.42 -10.22 -6.32
C LEU A 26 6.94 -10.63 -6.23
N LEU A 27 6.34 -10.89 -7.39
CA LEU A 27 5.10 -11.62 -7.55
C LEU A 27 5.39 -13.09 -7.84
N VAL A 28 4.76 -13.97 -7.07
CA VAL A 28 4.88 -15.43 -7.22
C VAL A 28 3.51 -16.02 -7.52
N ARG A 29 3.45 -16.89 -8.53
CA ARG A 29 2.29 -17.75 -8.78
C ARG A 29 2.73 -19.21 -8.83
N ILE A 30 2.11 -20.05 -8.03
CA ILE A 30 2.40 -21.48 -7.92
C ILE A 30 1.16 -22.22 -8.40
N VAL A 31 1.33 -23.12 -9.37
CA VAL A 31 0.29 -24.04 -9.81
C VAL A 31 0.73 -25.45 -9.45
N GLU A 32 -0.07 -26.14 -8.64
CA GLU A 32 0.26 -27.46 -8.11
C GLU A 32 -0.92 -28.41 -8.27
N ALA A 33 -0.66 -29.62 -8.78
CA ALA A 33 -1.62 -30.70 -8.90
C ALA A 33 -1.27 -31.86 -7.97
N ARG A 34 -2.25 -32.33 -7.21
CA ARG A 34 -2.20 -33.60 -6.49
C ARG A 34 -2.97 -34.63 -7.29
N PHE A 35 -2.33 -35.76 -7.55
CA PHE A 35 -2.91 -36.87 -8.30
C PHE A 35 -3.31 -37.98 -7.32
N PHE A 36 -4.56 -38.40 -7.37
CA PHE A 36 -5.10 -39.46 -6.55
C PHE A 36 -5.19 -40.75 -7.35
N THR A 37 -4.57 -41.82 -6.84
CA THR A 37 -4.67 -43.14 -7.46
C THR A 37 -5.92 -43.87 -6.97
N ARG A 38 -6.82 -44.25 -7.88
CA ARG A 38 -7.91 -45.19 -7.59
C ARG A 38 -7.79 -46.42 -8.49
N GLY A 39 -7.49 -47.58 -7.89
CA GLY A 39 -7.33 -48.84 -8.61
C GLY A 39 -5.94 -48.98 -9.24
N THR A 40 -5.87 -49.59 -10.44
CA THR A 40 -4.62 -49.92 -11.15
C THR A 40 -4.23 -48.93 -12.24
N LEU A 41 -5.05 -47.91 -12.52
CA LEU A 41 -4.79 -46.93 -13.58
C LEU A 41 -3.90 -45.80 -13.07
N GLN A 42 -2.86 -45.46 -13.84
CA GLN A 42 -2.00 -44.33 -13.54
C GLN A 42 -2.74 -43.00 -13.79
N PRO A 43 -2.52 -41.96 -12.98
CA PRO A 43 -3.14 -40.66 -13.19
C PRO A 43 -2.66 -40.02 -14.50
N GLU A 44 -3.58 -39.52 -15.32
CA GLU A 44 -3.26 -38.84 -16.58
C GLU A 44 -2.74 -37.41 -16.34
N PRO A 45 -1.81 -36.91 -17.18
CA PRO A 45 -1.40 -35.52 -17.14
C PRO A 45 -2.56 -34.55 -17.37
N ILE A 46 -2.53 -33.42 -16.68
CA ILE A 46 -3.51 -32.34 -16.78
C ILE A 46 -2.93 -31.25 -17.67
N LEU A 47 -3.59 -30.94 -18.78
CA LEU A 47 -3.30 -29.75 -19.57
C LEU A 47 -3.99 -28.55 -18.93
N LEU A 48 -3.22 -27.51 -18.64
CA LEU A 48 -3.72 -26.21 -18.19
C LEU A 48 -3.38 -25.17 -19.25
N GLN A 49 -4.38 -24.37 -19.60
CA GLN A 49 -4.25 -23.29 -20.57
C GLN A 49 -5.05 -22.08 -20.06
N PRO A 50 -4.53 -20.85 -20.20
CA PRO A 50 -5.31 -19.66 -19.92
C PRO A 50 -6.59 -19.61 -20.77
N ASP A 51 -7.72 -19.28 -20.15
CA ASP A 51 -8.99 -19.09 -20.86
C ASP A 51 -9.02 -17.79 -21.69
N ILE A 52 -8.11 -16.87 -21.38
CA ILE A 52 -7.95 -15.56 -22.02
C ILE A 52 -6.49 -15.38 -22.40
N GLU A 53 -6.24 -14.76 -23.55
CA GLU A 53 -4.89 -14.42 -24.01
C GLU A 53 -4.18 -13.53 -22.98
N VAL A 54 -2.93 -13.89 -22.67
CA VAL A 54 -2.10 -13.10 -21.76
C VAL A 54 -1.48 -11.96 -22.55
N GLN A 55 -1.85 -10.73 -22.23
CA GLN A 55 -1.28 -9.53 -22.85
C GLN A 55 -0.78 -8.56 -21.77
N PHE A 56 0.22 -7.77 -22.14
CA PHE A 56 0.79 -6.73 -21.30
C PHE A 56 0.34 -5.33 -21.74
N GLU A 57 -0.82 -5.19 -22.38
CA GLU A 57 -1.35 -3.88 -22.72
C GLU A 57 -1.88 -3.17 -21.47
N SER A 58 -1.63 -1.87 -21.37
CA SER A 58 -2.11 -1.04 -20.27
C SER A 58 -2.67 0.28 -20.81
N PRO A 59 -3.82 0.76 -20.31
CA PRO A 59 -4.34 2.08 -20.65
C PRO A 59 -3.53 3.22 -19.98
N ASP A 60 -2.68 2.91 -18.99
CA ASP A 60 -1.99 3.90 -18.17
C ASP A 60 -0.50 4.04 -18.51
N CYS A 61 0.08 3.05 -19.21
CA CYS A 61 1.50 2.99 -19.51
C CYS A 61 1.76 2.47 -20.93
N VAL A 62 2.75 3.06 -21.60
CA VAL A 62 3.41 2.42 -22.75
C VAL A 62 4.24 1.26 -22.22
N ILE A 63 4.13 0.10 -22.85
CA ILE A 63 4.83 -1.12 -22.45
C ILE A 63 5.65 -1.61 -23.64
N ASP A 64 6.96 -1.65 -23.44
CA ASP A 64 7.94 -2.11 -24.42
C ASP A 64 8.52 -3.46 -23.96
N VAL A 65 8.32 -4.48 -24.79
CA VAL A 65 8.97 -5.79 -24.60
C VAL A 65 10.37 -5.71 -25.18
N LEU A 66 11.37 -5.55 -24.31
CA LEU A 66 12.77 -5.29 -24.67
C LEU A 66 13.49 -6.52 -25.23
N GLY A 67 12.91 -7.72 -25.06
CA GLY A 67 13.38 -8.94 -25.68
C GLY A 67 13.18 -10.18 -24.80
N SER A 68 13.46 -11.34 -25.41
CA SER A 68 13.51 -12.63 -24.77
C SER A 68 14.98 -12.99 -24.54
N VAL A 69 15.44 -12.99 -23.28
CA VAL A 69 16.83 -13.38 -22.94
C VAL A 69 17.03 -14.88 -23.17
N GLU A 70 15.96 -15.64 -22.96
CA GLU A 70 15.80 -17.06 -23.23
C GLU A 70 14.34 -17.31 -23.64
N PRO A 71 13.99 -18.38 -24.40
CA PRO A 71 12.64 -18.61 -24.90
C PRO A 71 11.53 -18.70 -23.83
N LYS A 72 11.90 -18.66 -22.54
CA LYS A 72 11.00 -18.71 -21.38
C LYS A 72 10.99 -17.45 -20.52
N HIS A 73 11.71 -16.40 -20.91
CA HIS A 73 11.84 -15.18 -20.11
C HIS A 73 11.57 -13.94 -20.96
N LEU A 74 10.88 -12.96 -20.37
CA LEU A 74 10.62 -11.65 -20.96
C LEU A 74 11.17 -10.54 -20.07
N LEU A 75 11.84 -9.59 -20.73
CA LEU A 75 12.22 -8.31 -20.16
C LEU A 75 11.28 -7.24 -20.69
N ILE A 76 10.66 -6.49 -19.79
CA ILE A 76 9.66 -5.48 -20.11
C ILE A 76 10.06 -4.17 -19.45
N SER A 77 10.09 -3.08 -20.22
CA SER A 77 10.08 -1.72 -19.66
C SER A 77 8.72 -1.09 -19.89
N GLY A 78 8.27 -0.30 -18.94
CA GLY A 78 7.08 0.53 -19.14
C GLY A 78 7.29 1.95 -18.65
N GLN A 79 6.50 2.85 -19.21
CA GLN A 79 6.50 4.26 -18.85
C GLN A 79 5.07 4.78 -18.81
N CYS A 80 4.69 5.49 -17.74
CA CYS A 80 3.38 6.10 -17.62
C CYS A 80 3.13 7.09 -18.79
N LEU A 81 1.90 7.11 -19.30
CA LEU A 81 1.51 8.01 -20.40
C LEU A 81 1.45 9.48 -19.97
N THR A 82 1.13 9.73 -18.70
CA THR A 82 0.92 11.05 -18.14
C THR A 82 1.73 11.25 -16.86
N VAL A 83 2.09 12.51 -16.60
CA VAL A 83 2.59 12.96 -15.29
C VAL A 83 1.46 13.60 -14.52
N GLU A 84 1.45 13.46 -13.19
CA GLU A 84 0.41 14.06 -12.33
C GLU A 84 0.54 15.58 -12.27
N SER A 85 1.77 16.09 -12.16
CA SER A 85 2.07 17.52 -12.17
C SER A 85 3.37 17.80 -12.93
N ARG A 86 3.32 18.61 -13.98
CA ARG A 86 4.55 18.99 -14.72
C ARG A 86 5.52 19.86 -13.90
N GLU A 87 5.02 20.48 -12.83
CA GLU A 87 5.83 21.33 -11.94
C GLU A 87 6.62 20.48 -10.94
N LEU A 88 6.00 19.44 -10.37
CA LEU A 88 6.60 18.60 -9.33
C LEU A 88 7.16 17.27 -9.87
N GLN A 89 6.67 16.81 -11.01
CA GLN A 89 7.11 15.61 -11.70
C GLN A 89 7.68 15.98 -13.07
N ARG A 90 9.01 15.98 -13.16
CA ARG A 90 9.74 16.34 -14.39
C ARG A 90 9.51 15.34 -15.52
N GLU A 91 9.51 14.06 -15.19
CA GLU A 91 9.45 12.97 -16.17
C GLU A 91 8.40 11.93 -15.77
N PRO A 92 7.78 11.24 -16.75
CA PRO A 92 6.91 10.11 -16.46
C PRO A 92 7.61 9.02 -15.67
N SER A 93 6.87 8.36 -14.79
CA SER A 93 7.42 7.24 -14.03
C SER A 93 7.68 6.05 -14.96
N SER A 94 8.87 5.47 -14.84
CA SER A 94 9.24 4.24 -15.53
C SER A 94 9.33 3.07 -14.57
N PHE A 95 9.10 1.87 -15.10
CA PHE A 95 9.32 0.61 -14.41
C PHE A 95 9.97 -0.41 -15.34
N TYR A 96 10.59 -1.41 -14.73
CA TYR A 96 11.26 -2.51 -15.41
C TYR A 96 10.79 -3.81 -14.77
N MET A 97 10.50 -4.81 -15.60
CA MET A 97 9.99 -6.10 -15.17
C MET A 97 10.75 -7.24 -15.84
N HIS A 98 11.06 -8.27 -15.06
CA HIS A 98 11.56 -9.55 -15.55
C HIS A 98 10.55 -10.64 -15.14
N THR A 99 10.05 -11.41 -16.10
CA THR A 99 9.10 -12.50 -15.83
C THR A 99 9.30 -13.73 -16.72
N ASP A 100 8.88 -14.90 -16.25
CA ASP A 100 8.70 -16.14 -17.04
C ASP A 100 7.28 -16.31 -17.60
N VAL A 101 6.42 -15.32 -17.44
CA VAL A 101 5.08 -15.28 -18.03
C VAL A 101 5.19 -14.84 -19.49
N VAL A 102 5.44 -15.80 -20.39
CA VAL A 102 5.57 -15.56 -21.83
C VAL A 102 4.26 -15.89 -22.56
N PRO A 103 3.53 -14.93 -23.17
CA PRO A 103 2.24 -15.16 -23.82
C PRO A 103 2.25 -16.30 -24.84
N GLU A 104 3.26 -16.34 -25.71
CA GLU A 104 3.38 -17.37 -26.76
C GLU A 104 3.56 -18.77 -26.19
N GLU A 105 4.27 -18.92 -25.06
CA GLU A 105 4.45 -20.21 -24.38
C GLU A 105 3.20 -20.59 -23.59
N LEU A 106 2.55 -19.64 -22.93
CA LEU A 106 1.31 -19.88 -22.19
C LEU A 106 0.14 -20.26 -23.11
N ALA A 107 0.10 -19.71 -24.32
CA ALA A 107 -0.90 -20.05 -25.33
C ALA A 107 -0.81 -21.52 -25.78
N LYS A 108 0.37 -22.15 -25.69
CA LYS A 108 0.54 -23.59 -25.98
C LYS A 108 -0.05 -24.48 -24.87
N GLY A 109 -0.30 -23.91 -23.69
CA GLY A 109 -0.65 -24.63 -22.48
C GLY A 109 0.54 -25.35 -21.87
N PHE A 110 0.38 -25.74 -20.60
CA PHE A 110 1.40 -26.46 -19.85
C PHE A 110 0.79 -27.67 -19.14
N TYR A 111 1.59 -28.72 -19.01
CA TYR A 111 1.15 -29.98 -18.41
C TYR A 111 1.62 -30.09 -16.97
N LEU A 112 0.71 -30.50 -16.09
CA LEU A 112 1.05 -31.06 -14.79
C LEU A 112 0.91 -32.57 -14.86
N SER A 113 1.89 -33.28 -14.33
CA SER A 113 1.91 -34.75 -14.31
C SER A 113 2.36 -35.26 -12.94
N PRO A 114 2.21 -36.57 -12.66
CA PRO A 114 2.76 -37.13 -11.43
C PRO A 114 4.28 -36.93 -11.26
N THR A 115 5.03 -36.77 -12.37
CA THR A 115 6.48 -36.51 -12.35
C THR A 115 6.82 -35.02 -12.32
N THR A 116 5.91 -34.15 -12.77
CA THR A 116 6.05 -32.70 -12.74
C THR A 116 4.74 -32.08 -12.25
N PRO A 117 4.40 -32.24 -10.95
CA PRO A 117 3.10 -31.86 -10.42
C PRO A 117 2.98 -30.36 -10.14
N ARG A 118 4.07 -29.59 -10.32
CA ARG A 118 4.16 -28.20 -9.87
C ARG A 118 4.89 -27.33 -10.88
N LEU A 119 4.36 -26.13 -11.06
CA LEU A 119 4.99 -25.04 -11.81
C LEU A 119 4.97 -23.78 -10.96
N ILE A 120 6.01 -22.96 -11.10
CA ILE A 120 6.16 -21.68 -10.42
C ILE A 120 6.41 -20.65 -11.51
N PHE A 121 5.65 -19.57 -11.48
CA PHE A 121 5.82 -18.37 -12.29
C PHE A 121 6.27 -17.23 -11.39
N LEU A 122 7.24 -16.47 -11.86
CA LEU A 122 7.86 -15.35 -11.17
C LEU A 122 7.74 -14.09 -12.03
N ALA A 123 7.45 -12.97 -11.38
CA ALA A 123 7.61 -11.64 -11.97
C ALA A 123 8.23 -10.71 -10.94
N THR A 124 9.30 -10.01 -11.32
CA THR A 124 9.93 -8.98 -10.47
C THR A 124 9.76 -7.62 -11.10
N LEU A 125 9.52 -6.60 -10.28
CA LEU A 125 9.33 -5.21 -10.70
C LEU A 125 10.37 -4.30 -10.02
N SER A 126 11.00 -3.44 -10.81
CA SER A 126 11.89 -2.38 -10.32
C SER A 126 11.49 -1.02 -10.88
N ARG A 127 11.65 0.01 -10.06
CA ARG A 127 11.52 1.42 -10.48
C ARG A 127 12.85 2.08 -10.84
N THR A 128 13.97 1.35 -10.71
CA THR A 128 15.31 1.93 -10.86
C THR A 128 15.96 1.53 -12.17
N SER A 129 15.99 0.24 -12.48
CA SER A 129 16.66 -0.29 -13.66
C SER A 129 16.22 -1.72 -13.99
N MET A 130 16.48 -2.13 -15.23
CA MET A 130 16.31 -3.53 -15.65
C MET A 130 17.29 -4.48 -14.95
N ASP A 131 18.50 -4.01 -14.63
CA ASP A 131 19.50 -4.80 -13.91
C ASP A 131 19.00 -5.15 -12.50
N ASP A 132 18.41 -4.20 -11.77
CA ASP A 132 17.82 -4.45 -10.45
C ASP A 132 16.65 -5.44 -10.52
N ALA A 133 15.75 -5.30 -11.51
CA ALA A 133 14.67 -6.26 -11.72
C ALA A 133 15.21 -7.68 -11.99
N THR A 134 16.28 -7.78 -12.79
CA THR A 134 16.91 -9.05 -13.16
C THR A 134 17.64 -9.71 -11.99
N VAL A 135 18.42 -8.95 -11.23
CA VAL A 135 19.10 -9.46 -10.01
C VAL A 135 18.09 -10.02 -9.01
N GLN A 136 16.97 -9.31 -8.81
CA GLN A 136 15.91 -9.79 -7.92
C GLN A 136 15.23 -11.05 -8.46
N TYR A 137 15.03 -11.14 -9.78
CA TYR A 137 14.46 -12.30 -10.45
C TYR A 137 15.35 -13.53 -10.28
N GLU A 138 16.63 -13.41 -10.62
CA GLU A 138 17.61 -14.50 -10.51
C GLU A 138 17.76 -14.98 -9.07
N SER A 139 17.74 -14.05 -8.11
CA SER A 139 17.73 -14.38 -6.68
C SER A 139 16.50 -15.22 -6.29
N ALA A 140 15.31 -14.82 -6.76
CA ALA A 140 14.07 -15.56 -6.48
C ALA A 140 14.04 -16.93 -7.19
N LEU A 141 14.50 -16.99 -8.43
CA LEU A 141 14.59 -18.22 -9.22
C LEU A 141 15.55 -19.22 -8.56
N SER A 142 16.73 -18.77 -8.11
CA SER A 142 17.69 -19.61 -7.39
C SER A 142 17.06 -20.23 -6.14
N VAL A 143 16.27 -19.47 -5.38
CA VAL A 143 15.57 -19.97 -4.19
C VAL A 143 14.51 -21.00 -4.57
N ALA A 144 13.69 -20.70 -5.60
CA ALA A 144 12.65 -21.61 -6.08
C ALA A 144 13.21 -22.94 -6.60
N GLN A 145 14.38 -22.93 -7.25
CA GLN A 145 15.04 -24.13 -7.77
C GLN A 145 15.66 -25.00 -6.68
N GLN A 146 16.25 -24.39 -5.64
CA GLN A 146 16.87 -25.13 -4.54
C GLN A 146 15.83 -25.72 -3.58
N LEU A 147 14.80 -24.94 -3.25
CA LEU A 147 13.77 -25.30 -2.28
C LEU A 147 12.40 -24.80 -2.79
N PRO A 148 11.61 -25.66 -3.46
CA PRO A 148 10.37 -25.24 -4.15
C PRO A 148 9.33 -24.52 -3.29
N ASN A 149 9.30 -24.77 -1.98
CA ASN A 149 8.38 -24.14 -1.03
C ASN A 149 8.96 -22.92 -0.32
N GLN A 150 10.25 -22.61 -0.49
CA GLN A 150 10.93 -21.62 0.31
C GLN A 150 10.35 -20.22 0.13
N LEU A 151 9.98 -19.81 -1.09
CA LEU A 151 9.33 -18.51 -1.32
C LEU A 151 8.00 -18.36 -0.57
N LEU A 152 7.22 -19.45 -0.47
CA LEU A 152 5.97 -19.46 0.29
C LEU A 152 6.21 -19.46 1.80
N VAL A 153 7.25 -20.16 2.25
CA VAL A 153 7.68 -20.16 3.67
C VAL A 153 8.18 -18.77 4.07
N GLU A 154 9.03 -18.13 3.28
CA GLU A 154 9.51 -16.76 3.50
C GLU A 154 8.33 -15.77 3.61
N GLN A 155 7.33 -15.92 2.75
CA GLN A 155 6.10 -15.14 2.81
C GLN A 155 5.33 -15.39 4.10
N ALA A 156 5.10 -16.65 4.46
CA ALA A 156 4.35 -17.04 5.66
C ALA A 156 5.05 -16.57 6.93
N ASP A 157 6.37 -16.69 7.00
CA ASP A 157 7.19 -16.23 8.12
C ASP A 157 7.16 -14.70 8.25
N SER A 158 7.19 -13.98 7.13
CA SER A 158 7.06 -12.52 7.13
C SER A 158 5.71 -12.05 7.66
N TRP A 159 4.61 -12.72 7.26
CA TRP A 159 3.29 -12.46 7.81
C TRP A 159 3.19 -12.86 9.29
N ARG A 160 3.80 -13.98 9.68
CA ARG A 160 3.81 -14.42 11.08
C ARG A 160 4.41 -13.34 11.98
N LYS A 161 5.54 -12.75 11.59
CA LYS A 161 6.15 -11.65 12.35
C LYS A 161 5.21 -10.45 12.48
N VAL A 162 4.48 -10.09 11.43
CA VAL A 162 3.47 -9.01 11.51
C VAL A 162 2.38 -9.38 12.52
N TRP A 163 1.87 -10.61 12.49
CA TRP A 163 0.86 -11.03 13.47
C TRP A 163 1.41 -11.10 14.90
N GLU A 164 2.68 -11.44 15.08
CA GLU A 164 3.37 -11.44 16.37
C GLU A 164 3.57 -10.02 16.93
N GLU A 165 3.78 -9.01 16.07
CA GLU A 165 3.86 -7.59 16.47
C GLU A 165 2.55 -7.09 17.08
N GLY A 166 1.40 -7.51 16.51
CA GLY A 166 0.10 -7.15 17.04
C GLY A 166 -1.06 -7.65 16.20
N HIS A 167 -2.02 -8.31 16.84
CA HIS A 167 -3.29 -8.68 16.22
C HIS A 167 -4.39 -8.83 17.26
N ILE A 168 -5.63 -8.68 16.80
CA ILE A 168 -6.83 -8.94 17.60
C ILE A 168 -7.22 -10.41 17.40
N GLN A 169 -7.07 -11.19 18.46
CA GLN A 169 -7.58 -12.56 18.54
C GLN A 169 -8.92 -12.57 19.28
N LEU A 170 -9.95 -13.11 18.62
CA LEU A 170 -11.26 -13.31 19.23
C LEU A 170 -11.51 -14.80 19.42
N CYS A 171 -11.86 -15.18 20.64
CA CYS A 171 -12.30 -16.54 20.97
C CYS A 171 -13.83 -16.57 20.92
N CYS A 172 -14.39 -17.48 20.11
CA CYS A 172 -15.83 -17.70 20.06
C CYS A 172 -16.12 -19.15 20.46
N SER A 173 -17.10 -19.35 21.34
CA SER A 173 -17.51 -20.68 21.81
C SER A 173 -18.28 -21.48 20.77
N ASP A 174 -18.82 -20.81 19.76
CA ASP A 174 -19.55 -21.41 18.65
C ASP A 174 -18.68 -21.45 17.39
N ASN A 175 -18.54 -22.64 16.79
CA ASN A 175 -17.82 -22.85 15.53
C ASN A 175 -18.49 -22.14 14.32
N ALA A 176 -19.76 -21.74 14.43
CA ALA A 176 -20.45 -20.97 13.40
C ALA A 176 -20.10 -19.47 13.41
N CYS A 177 -19.37 -19.01 14.43
CA CYS A 177 -19.05 -17.61 14.64
C CYS A 177 -18.04 -17.08 13.61
N GLN A 178 -18.51 -16.24 12.69
CA GLN A 178 -17.69 -15.66 11.63
C GLN A 178 -16.84 -14.46 12.10
N LEU A 179 -17.15 -13.89 13.27
CA LEU A 179 -16.54 -12.65 13.76
C LEU A 179 -14.99 -12.69 13.83
N PRO A 180 -14.33 -13.74 14.36
CA PRO A 180 -12.87 -13.80 14.35
C PRO A 180 -12.27 -13.74 12.94
N ARG A 181 -12.92 -14.41 11.96
CA ARG A 181 -12.49 -14.40 10.56
C ARG A 181 -12.66 -13.02 9.93
N ILE A 182 -13.77 -12.33 10.23
CA ILE A 182 -14.05 -10.97 9.74
C ILE A 182 -12.99 -9.99 10.27
N VAL A 183 -12.69 -10.05 11.57
CA VAL A 183 -11.69 -9.18 12.21
C VAL A 183 -10.28 -9.46 11.67
N GLN A 184 -9.91 -10.72 11.46
CA GLN A 184 -8.63 -11.07 10.82
C GLN A 184 -8.57 -10.59 9.37
N ALA A 185 -9.65 -10.74 8.59
CA ALA A 185 -9.69 -10.28 7.21
C ALA A 185 -9.58 -8.74 7.10
N ALA A 186 -10.21 -8.00 8.01
CA ALA A 186 -10.10 -6.55 8.09
C ALA A 186 -8.65 -6.10 8.38
N GLN A 187 -8.02 -6.70 9.40
CA GLN A 187 -6.61 -6.42 9.73
C GLN A 187 -5.68 -6.78 8.57
N TYR A 188 -5.90 -7.95 7.95
CA TYR A 188 -5.11 -8.39 6.80
C TYR A 188 -5.19 -7.40 5.64
N THR A 189 -6.40 -6.99 5.26
CA THR A 189 -6.63 -6.04 4.15
C THR A 189 -5.90 -4.71 4.41
N LEU A 190 -6.01 -4.18 5.62
CA LEU A 190 -5.33 -2.94 6.01
C LEU A 190 -3.81 -3.07 5.93
N LEU A 191 -3.24 -4.16 6.48
CA LEU A 191 -1.80 -4.40 6.54
C LEU A 191 -1.18 -4.78 5.18
N THR A 192 -1.96 -5.29 4.23
CA THR A 192 -1.48 -5.53 2.87
C THR A 192 -1.16 -4.24 2.11
N CYS A 193 -1.79 -3.14 2.49
CA CYS A 193 -1.57 -1.83 1.86
C CYS A 193 -0.34 -1.11 2.43
N LEU A 194 0.25 -1.61 3.53
CA LEU A 194 1.42 -1.01 4.16
C LEU A 194 2.68 -1.81 3.84
N PRO A 195 3.77 -1.12 3.44
CA PRO A 195 5.05 -1.77 3.23
C PRO A 195 5.59 -2.35 4.55
N ASP A 196 6.50 -3.32 4.46
CA ASP A 196 7.16 -3.89 5.64
C ASP A 196 8.24 -2.92 6.14
N PRO A 197 8.12 -2.36 7.37
CA PRO A 197 9.04 -1.36 7.88
C PRO A 197 10.51 -1.80 7.95
N ARG A 198 10.74 -3.11 8.02
CA ARG A 198 12.07 -3.72 8.14
C ARG A 198 12.81 -3.76 6.81
N HIS A 199 12.06 -3.88 5.72
CA HIS A 199 12.56 -3.86 4.35
C HIS A 199 12.54 -2.45 3.76
N THR A 200 11.83 -1.51 4.41
CA THR A 200 11.94 -0.07 4.16
C THR A 200 13.10 0.55 4.94
N GLN A 201 14.32 0.05 4.76
CA GLN A 201 15.44 1.01 4.66
C GLN A 201 15.12 1.88 3.44
N PRO A 202 15.30 3.22 3.49
CA PRO A 202 14.64 4.13 2.55
C PRO A 202 14.92 3.58 1.17
N PRO A 203 13.94 3.06 0.41
CA PRO A 203 14.30 2.30 -0.78
C PRO A 203 14.92 3.21 -1.84
N PHE A 204 15.04 4.51 -1.57
CA PHE A 204 15.54 5.49 -2.48
C PHE A 204 16.32 6.61 -1.76
N PRO A 205 17.56 6.36 -1.31
CA PRO A 205 18.48 7.44 -0.95
C PRO A 205 18.75 8.38 -2.15
N THR A 206 18.37 7.95 -3.37
CA THR A 206 18.53 8.66 -4.65
C THR A 206 17.22 9.05 -5.34
N GLN A 207 16.03 8.84 -4.74
CA GLN A 207 14.78 9.42 -5.27
C GLN A 207 14.29 10.56 -4.36
N PRO A 208 14.76 11.79 -4.59
CA PRO A 208 14.22 12.98 -3.92
C PRO A 208 12.81 13.35 -4.41
N ALA A 209 12.24 12.62 -5.37
CA ALA A 209 10.89 12.84 -5.90
C ALA A 209 10.00 11.61 -5.63
N CYS A 210 9.15 11.72 -4.61
CA CYS A 210 7.95 10.90 -4.38
C CYS A 210 8.14 9.39 -4.17
N SER A 211 8.37 9.01 -2.91
CA SER A 211 7.97 7.69 -2.42
C SER A 211 6.49 7.75 -2.04
N PHE A 212 5.60 7.51 -2.99
CA PHE A 212 4.17 7.39 -2.71
C PHE A 212 3.92 6.11 -1.89
N TYR A 213 3.60 6.28 -0.60
CA TYR A 213 3.14 5.21 0.27
C TYR A 213 2.02 5.77 1.15
N GLY A 214 0.85 5.15 1.14
CA GLY A 214 -0.28 5.64 1.91
C GLY A 214 -1.44 4.66 1.83
N LEU A 215 -2.45 4.92 2.67
CA LEU A 215 -3.62 4.09 2.76
C LEU A 215 -4.78 4.75 2.04
N CYS A 216 -5.25 4.09 1.00
CA CYS A 216 -6.48 4.44 0.32
C CYS A 216 -7.68 3.71 0.95
N PRO A 217 -8.87 4.34 1.03
CA PRO A 217 -10.11 3.71 1.49
C PRO A 217 -10.45 2.38 0.80
N THR A 218 -10.02 2.23 -0.45
CA THR A 218 -10.33 1.09 -1.31
C THR A 218 -9.19 0.07 -1.39
N GLY A 219 -8.05 0.34 -0.76
CA GLY A 219 -6.84 -0.48 -0.86
C GLY A 219 -6.29 -0.55 -2.29
N LEU A 220 -5.30 -1.43 -2.51
CA LEU A 220 -4.73 -1.67 -3.85
C LEU A 220 -5.50 -2.74 -4.66
N ALA A 221 -6.70 -3.11 -4.21
CA ALA A 221 -7.38 -4.32 -4.67
C ALA A 221 -8.39 -4.09 -5.81
N ARG A 222 -8.72 -2.84 -6.15
CA ARG A 222 -9.86 -2.51 -7.03
C ARG A 222 -9.50 -2.13 -8.47
N GLY A 223 -8.22 -1.95 -8.79
CA GLY A 223 -7.79 -1.71 -10.18
C GLY A 223 -8.59 -0.57 -10.85
N ALA A 224 -8.92 -0.74 -12.13
CA ALA A 224 -9.61 0.25 -12.98
C ALA A 224 -11.13 0.08 -13.06
N GLU A 225 -11.77 -0.69 -12.17
CA GLU A 225 -13.23 -0.84 -12.20
C GLU A 225 -13.93 0.43 -11.67
N GLU A 226 -14.93 0.93 -12.41
CA GLU A 226 -15.70 2.18 -12.19
C GLU A 226 -16.41 2.32 -10.82
N ASP A 227 -16.20 1.38 -9.92
CA ASP A 227 -16.98 1.12 -8.72
C ASP A 227 -16.33 1.70 -7.44
N ASP A 228 -15.58 2.79 -7.60
CA ASP A 228 -14.80 3.43 -6.56
C ASP A 228 -15.62 4.43 -5.72
N TYR A 229 -15.15 4.66 -4.49
CA TYR A 229 -15.80 5.24 -3.30
C TYR A 229 -16.93 6.29 -3.51
N MET A 230 -16.87 7.16 -4.52
CA MET A 230 -17.93 8.18 -4.79
C MET A 230 -18.93 7.80 -5.88
N ALA A 231 -18.63 6.84 -6.77
CA ALA A 231 -19.57 6.32 -7.77
C ALA A 231 -20.80 5.70 -7.08
N LYS A 232 -20.57 4.96 -5.97
CA LYS A 232 -21.64 4.35 -5.17
C LYS A 232 -22.43 5.31 -4.29
N VAL A 233 -21.87 6.47 -3.92
CA VAL A 233 -22.57 7.48 -3.09
C VAL A 233 -23.49 8.36 -3.95
N GLY A 234 -23.57 8.13 -5.27
CA GLY A 234 -24.44 8.87 -6.18
C GLY A 234 -24.04 10.34 -6.37
N ILE A 235 -22.87 10.74 -5.87
CA ILE A 235 -22.35 12.11 -6.01
C ILE A 235 -21.93 12.36 -7.46
N CYS A 236 -21.39 11.35 -8.14
CA CYS A 236 -21.08 11.44 -9.58
C CYS A 236 -22.34 11.61 -10.45
N ASN A 237 -23.46 10.98 -10.06
CA ASN A 237 -24.70 11.01 -10.84
C ASN A 237 -25.56 12.27 -10.64
N ASN A 238 -25.42 12.98 -9.51
CA ASN A 238 -26.24 14.16 -9.21
C ASN A 238 -25.68 15.49 -9.75
N TYR A 239 -24.45 15.51 -10.29
CA TYR A 239 -23.77 16.75 -10.69
C TYR A 239 -23.43 16.88 -12.17
N ASN A 240 -23.99 16.05 -13.07
CA ASN A 240 -23.64 16.07 -14.51
C ASN A 240 -22.11 16.03 -14.72
N ILE A 241 -21.39 15.23 -13.95
CA ILE A 241 -19.98 14.95 -14.22
C ILE A 241 -19.98 13.89 -15.32
N ALA A 242 -19.88 14.34 -16.58
CA ALA A 242 -20.05 13.51 -17.77
C ALA A 242 -18.94 12.48 -18.00
N ASP A 243 -17.93 12.42 -17.13
CA ASP A 243 -16.82 11.47 -17.23
C ASP A 243 -16.81 10.54 -16.01
N SER A 244 -17.44 9.36 -16.12
CA SER A 244 -17.27 8.26 -15.14
C SER A 244 -15.80 7.80 -15.04
N LEU A 245 -14.97 8.17 -16.03
CA LEU A 245 -13.51 7.97 -16.00
C LEU A 245 -12.80 8.80 -14.91
N SER A 246 -13.41 9.88 -14.40
CA SER A 246 -12.76 10.79 -13.45
C SER A 246 -12.99 10.43 -11.98
N CYS A 247 -13.76 9.37 -11.67
CA CYS A 247 -14.05 8.94 -10.30
C CYS A 247 -13.27 7.68 -9.87
N ASP A 248 -12.37 7.20 -10.71
CA ASP A 248 -11.43 6.13 -10.41
C ASP A 248 -10.38 6.63 -9.42
N ARG A 249 -10.48 6.21 -8.16
CA ARG A 249 -9.61 6.65 -7.06
C ARG A 249 -8.56 5.60 -6.79
N ARG A 250 -7.74 5.40 -7.82
CA ARG A 250 -6.60 4.49 -8.08
C ARG A 250 -5.53 4.44 -6.97
N GLY A 251 -5.93 4.25 -5.73
CA GLY A 251 -5.04 4.22 -4.57
C GLY A 251 -4.78 5.58 -3.90
N HIS A 252 -5.59 6.62 -4.16
CA HIS A 252 -5.40 7.94 -3.57
C HIS A 252 -5.63 7.95 -2.05
N VAL A 253 -4.92 8.86 -1.36
CA VAL A 253 -4.90 8.99 0.09
C VAL A 253 -5.78 10.16 0.54
N PHE A 254 -6.68 9.89 1.48
CA PHE A 254 -7.62 10.85 2.07
C PHE A 254 -7.36 10.99 3.58
N TRP A 255 -8.07 11.91 4.22
CA TRP A 255 -8.20 11.98 5.68
C TRP A 255 -8.67 10.66 6.33
N ASP A 256 -9.28 9.76 5.55
CA ASP A 256 -9.59 8.37 5.94
C ASP A 256 -8.38 7.65 6.53
N MET A 257 -7.19 7.86 5.95
CA MET A 257 -5.95 7.30 6.47
C MET A 257 -5.73 7.74 7.92
N GLU A 258 -5.68 9.04 8.17
CA GLU A 258 -5.38 9.61 9.48
C GLU A 258 -6.43 9.29 10.56
N LEU A 259 -7.72 9.38 10.24
CA LEU A 259 -8.77 9.29 11.25
C LEU A 259 -9.34 7.89 11.46
N TRP A 260 -9.39 7.06 10.41
CA TRP A 260 -10.08 5.77 10.49
C TRP A 260 -9.11 4.60 10.52
N MET A 261 -7.99 4.72 9.81
CA MET A 261 -7.06 3.61 9.64
C MET A 261 -5.89 3.68 10.62
N LEU A 262 -5.25 4.85 10.72
CA LEU A 262 -4.07 5.03 11.57
C LEU A 262 -4.32 4.83 13.07
N PRO A 263 -5.48 5.07 13.68
CA PRO A 263 -5.64 4.80 15.12
C PRO A 263 -5.35 3.34 15.48
N TRP A 264 -5.83 2.38 14.67
CA TRP A 264 -5.54 0.96 14.89
C TRP A 264 -4.08 0.63 14.56
N VAL A 265 -3.58 1.09 13.41
CA VAL A 265 -2.18 0.84 12.99
C VAL A 265 -1.19 1.42 14.00
N ASN A 266 -1.48 2.58 14.59
CA ASN A 266 -0.65 3.23 15.59
C ASN A 266 -0.48 2.38 16.87
N LEU A 267 -1.53 1.67 17.26
CA LEU A 267 -1.53 0.83 18.47
C LEU A 267 -0.75 -0.46 18.28
N PHE A 268 -0.94 -1.15 17.15
CA PHE A 268 -0.39 -2.50 16.91
C PHE A 268 0.86 -2.51 16.04
N HIS A 269 1.02 -1.55 15.12
CA HIS A 269 2.11 -1.46 14.15
C HIS A 269 2.66 -0.03 14.04
N PRO A 270 3.25 0.51 15.12
CA PRO A 270 3.63 1.92 15.21
C PRO A 270 4.65 2.37 14.15
N GLN A 271 5.48 1.45 13.67
CA GLN A 271 6.43 1.73 12.59
C GLN A 271 5.72 1.95 11.26
N SER A 272 4.71 1.15 10.94
CA SER A 272 3.88 1.33 9.74
C SER A 272 3.07 2.62 9.82
N CYS A 273 2.59 3.00 11.01
CA CYS A 273 1.96 4.30 11.24
C CYS A 273 2.94 5.46 10.98
N ARG A 274 4.18 5.36 11.47
CA ARG A 274 5.23 6.36 11.22
C ARG A 274 5.50 6.51 9.72
N LEU A 275 5.57 5.40 8.98
CA LEU A 275 5.71 5.46 7.53
C LEU A 275 4.54 6.21 6.90
N ALA A 276 3.28 5.94 7.25
CA ALA A 276 2.17 6.74 6.71
C ALA A 276 2.27 8.25 7.02
N LEU A 277 2.86 8.64 8.15
CA LEU A 277 3.13 10.04 8.47
C LEU A 277 4.33 10.62 7.70
N ASP A 278 5.37 9.81 7.45
CA ASP A 278 6.51 10.18 6.60
C ASP A 278 6.04 10.57 5.18
N TYR A 279 4.95 9.97 4.70
CA TYR A 279 4.34 10.31 3.41
C TYR A 279 3.78 11.72 3.43
N ARG A 280 3.02 12.09 4.47
CA ARG A 280 2.52 13.47 4.61
C ARG A 280 3.66 14.48 4.70
N PHE A 281 4.73 14.13 5.40
CA PHE A 281 5.94 14.95 5.42
C PHE A 281 6.58 15.09 4.03
N ALA A 282 6.67 14.00 3.25
CA ALA A 282 7.19 14.03 1.89
C ALA A 282 6.34 14.91 0.94
N MET A 283 5.03 15.02 1.20
CA MET A 283 4.10 15.87 0.43
C MET A 283 4.02 17.32 0.93
N LEU A 284 4.78 17.69 1.97
CA LEU A 284 4.68 18.99 2.62
C LEU A 284 4.92 20.16 1.64
N LEU A 285 5.92 20.05 0.76
CA LEU A 285 6.23 21.11 -0.22
C LEU A 285 5.08 21.34 -1.22
N ALA A 286 4.39 20.28 -1.65
CA ALA A 286 3.23 20.41 -2.54
C ALA A 286 2.07 21.13 -1.84
N ALA A 287 1.84 20.79 -0.56
CA ALA A 287 0.83 21.43 0.27
C ALA A 287 1.17 22.90 0.58
N GLU A 288 2.44 23.25 0.76
CA GLU A 288 2.90 24.64 0.90
C GLU A 288 2.67 25.44 -0.39
N HIS A 289 3.02 24.88 -1.54
CA HIS A 289 2.80 25.53 -2.84
C HIS A 289 1.31 25.86 -3.04
N ARG A 290 0.42 24.93 -2.66
CA ARG A 290 -1.01 25.17 -2.70
C ARG A 290 -1.46 26.30 -1.78
N ALA A 291 -0.98 26.33 -0.54
CA ALA A 291 -1.34 27.41 0.40
C ALA A 291 -0.93 28.77 -0.17
N VAL A 292 0.29 28.89 -0.71
CA VAL A 292 0.79 30.12 -1.33
C VAL A 292 -0.05 30.53 -2.53
N ALA A 293 -0.48 29.59 -3.37
CA ALA A 293 -1.34 29.86 -4.53
C ALA A 293 -2.72 30.42 -4.16
N GLU A 294 -3.15 30.23 -2.90
CA GLU A 294 -4.41 30.73 -2.35
C GLU A 294 -4.21 31.95 -1.41
N ASP A 295 -3.05 32.60 -1.46
CA ASP A 295 -2.65 33.71 -0.56
C ASP A 295 -2.67 33.33 0.94
N LEU A 296 -2.49 32.05 1.25
CA LEU A 296 -2.39 31.50 2.60
C LEU A 296 -0.93 31.17 2.96
N GLN A 297 -0.69 30.93 4.25
CA GLN A 297 0.62 30.52 4.76
C GLN A 297 0.61 29.04 5.15
N GLY A 298 1.78 28.48 5.45
CA GLY A 298 1.88 27.11 5.94
C GLY A 298 1.62 26.09 4.84
N ALA A 299 0.99 24.96 5.19
CA ALA A 299 0.71 23.86 4.27
C ALA A 299 -0.79 23.56 4.21
N ARG A 300 -1.35 23.56 3.00
CA ARG A 300 -2.72 23.15 2.72
C ARG A 300 -2.71 21.79 2.05
N PHE A 301 -2.81 20.72 2.83
CA PHE A 301 -2.88 19.36 2.30
C PHE A 301 -4.15 19.15 1.45
N PRO A 302 -4.07 18.33 0.39
CA PRO A 302 -5.19 18.08 -0.49
C PRO A 302 -6.25 17.19 0.15
N TRP A 303 -7.50 17.33 -0.32
CA TRP A 303 -8.57 16.41 0.01
C TRP A 303 -8.27 15.00 -0.49
N GLU A 304 -7.75 14.92 -1.71
CA GLU A 304 -7.35 13.70 -2.39
C GLU A 304 -5.88 13.83 -2.79
N SER A 305 -5.02 13.00 -2.19
CA SER A 305 -3.58 13.05 -2.35
C SER A 305 -3.09 11.84 -3.14
N ALA A 306 -2.23 12.06 -4.13
CA ALA A 306 -1.70 11.01 -4.98
C ALA A 306 -0.17 11.09 -5.07
N PHE A 307 0.43 10.78 -6.22
CA PHE A 307 1.86 10.56 -6.37
C PHE A 307 2.71 11.77 -5.96
N THR A 308 2.34 12.98 -6.38
CA THR A 308 3.08 14.23 -6.15
C THR A 308 2.59 15.04 -4.96
N GLY A 309 1.46 14.64 -4.36
CA GLY A 309 0.88 15.32 -3.21
C GLY A 309 0.08 16.58 -3.52
N ILE A 310 -0.12 16.91 -4.80
CA ILE A 310 -1.03 17.99 -5.20
C ILE A 310 -2.49 17.60 -4.95
N GLU A 311 -3.38 18.58 -5.05
CA GLU A 311 -4.82 18.32 -5.08
C GLU A 311 -5.21 17.65 -6.39
N THR A 312 -5.70 16.40 -6.28
CA THR A 312 -6.20 15.64 -7.42
C THR A 312 -7.71 15.42 -7.37
N THR A 313 -8.40 16.03 -6.39
CA THR A 313 -9.85 15.89 -6.24
C THR A 313 -10.60 16.51 -7.42
N PRO A 314 -11.39 15.74 -8.20
CA PRO A 314 -12.23 16.29 -9.26
C PRO A 314 -13.47 17.02 -8.71
N TRP A 315 -13.88 16.71 -7.48
CA TRP A 315 -15.00 17.35 -6.79
C TRP A 315 -14.57 18.67 -6.15
N GLN A 316 -14.65 19.77 -6.93
CA GLN A 316 -14.19 21.10 -6.56
C GLN A 316 -14.68 21.58 -5.18
N LEU A 317 -15.95 21.33 -4.84
CA LEU A 317 -16.51 21.77 -3.55
C LEU A 317 -15.74 21.15 -2.36
N ALA A 318 -15.34 19.88 -2.46
CA ALA A 318 -14.54 19.26 -1.43
C ALA A 318 -13.09 19.75 -1.43
N ALA A 319 -12.48 19.85 -2.61
CA ALA A 319 -11.13 20.38 -2.78
C ALA A 319 -10.98 21.76 -2.10
N ASP A 320 -11.97 22.64 -2.29
CA ASP A 320 -11.92 24.03 -1.85
C ASP A 320 -12.33 24.22 -0.39
N ASN A 321 -13.21 23.38 0.15
CA ASN A 321 -13.83 23.65 1.45
C ASN A 321 -13.50 22.63 2.53
N GLN A 322 -13.13 21.40 2.18
CA GLN A 322 -12.82 20.37 3.17
C GLN A 322 -11.38 20.45 3.67
N ILE A 323 -11.03 21.62 4.22
CA ILE A 323 -9.70 21.94 4.76
C ILE A 323 -9.36 21.18 6.06
N HIS A 324 -10.30 20.42 6.60
CA HIS A 324 -10.14 19.64 7.84
C HIS A 324 -9.10 18.51 7.75
N VAL A 325 -8.68 18.12 6.53
CA VAL A 325 -7.56 17.18 6.32
C VAL A 325 -6.31 17.61 7.09
N ASN A 326 -6.01 18.92 7.12
CA ASN A 326 -4.88 19.44 7.89
C ASN A 326 -5.02 19.14 9.39
N GLY A 327 -6.24 19.24 9.92
CA GLY A 327 -6.56 18.86 11.29
C GLY A 327 -6.40 17.36 11.53
N ALA A 328 -6.83 16.52 10.58
CA ALA A 328 -6.66 15.06 10.64
C ALA A 328 -5.18 14.66 10.69
N ILE A 329 -4.33 15.26 9.86
CA ILE A 329 -2.87 15.04 9.85
C ILE A 329 -2.25 15.46 11.18
N SER A 330 -2.56 16.66 11.66
CA SER A 330 -2.07 17.12 12.97
C SER A 330 -2.50 16.18 14.10
N PHE A 331 -3.74 15.73 14.08
CA PHE A 331 -4.28 14.80 15.08
C PHE A 331 -3.58 13.44 15.05
N ALA A 332 -3.33 12.87 13.87
CA ALA A 332 -2.62 11.59 13.74
C ALA A 332 -1.16 11.68 14.23
N VAL A 333 -0.45 12.77 13.90
CA VAL A 333 0.91 13.03 14.40
C VAL A 333 0.93 13.10 15.92
N GLN A 334 0.00 13.86 16.50
CA GLN A 334 -0.12 13.98 17.96
C GLN A 334 -0.45 12.63 18.61
N GLN A 335 -1.39 11.85 18.07
CA GLN A 335 -1.70 10.51 18.58
C GLN A 335 -0.48 9.57 18.57
N TRP A 336 0.32 9.61 17.50
CA TRP A 336 1.53 8.78 17.42
C TRP A 336 2.56 9.20 18.47
N LEU A 337 2.84 10.50 18.60
CA LEU A 337 3.78 11.01 19.62
C LEU A 337 3.27 10.75 21.04
N SER A 338 1.97 10.92 21.29
CA SER A 338 1.35 10.64 22.58
C SER A 338 1.45 9.18 22.96
N ALA A 339 1.38 8.24 22.02
CA ALA A 339 1.50 6.82 22.29
C ALA A 339 2.96 6.36 22.48
N HIS A 340 3.91 6.93 21.74
CA HIS A 340 5.25 6.34 21.59
C HIS A 340 6.39 7.16 22.15
N ALA A 341 6.24 8.48 22.32
CA ALA A 341 7.32 9.31 22.84
C ALA A 341 7.52 9.15 24.34
N THR A 342 8.74 9.40 24.82
CA THR A 342 9.07 9.32 26.25
C THR A 342 8.24 10.33 27.05
N PRO A 343 7.90 10.03 28.31
CA PRO A 343 7.20 10.99 29.17
C PRO A 343 7.95 12.32 29.31
N SER A 344 9.28 12.31 29.36
CA SER A 344 10.11 13.51 29.44
C SER A 344 9.95 14.40 28.21
N PHE A 345 10.03 13.82 27.01
CA PHE A 345 9.81 14.55 25.77
C PHE A 345 8.40 15.15 25.69
N ARG A 346 7.38 14.38 26.10
CA ARG A 346 6.00 14.87 26.16
C ARG A 346 5.86 16.08 27.10
N SER A 347 6.57 16.08 28.23
CA SER A 347 6.54 17.20 29.18
C SER A 347 7.32 18.44 28.73
N GLU A 348 8.32 18.30 27.87
CA GLU A 348 9.12 19.44 27.36
C GLU A 348 8.41 20.23 26.25
N GLY A 349 7.52 19.58 25.49
CA GLY A 349 6.78 20.20 24.37
C GLY A 349 5.39 20.74 24.71
N THR A 350 4.80 20.38 25.86
CA THR A 350 3.45 20.82 26.23
C THR A 350 3.45 21.74 27.44
N THR A 351 3.09 23.01 27.23
CA THR A 351 2.25 23.69 28.22
C THR A 351 0.89 22.98 28.22
N ALA A 352 0.77 21.95 29.06
CA ALA A 352 -0.44 21.25 29.49
C ALA A 352 -1.52 20.94 28.42
N LEU A 353 -1.48 19.74 27.83
CA LEU A 353 -2.71 19.04 27.43
C LEU A 353 -3.31 18.34 28.66
N PRO A 354 -4.64 18.33 28.83
CA PRO A 354 -5.27 17.73 30.00
C PRO A 354 -4.99 16.24 30.05
N GLN A 355 -4.50 15.78 31.20
CA GLN A 355 -4.22 14.38 31.49
C GLN A 355 -5.49 13.54 31.27
N SER A 356 -5.59 12.86 30.13
CA SER A 356 -6.47 11.71 30.01
C SER A 356 -5.82 10.54 30.74
N ASN A 357 -6.59 9.86 31.59
CA ASN A 357 -6.19 8.69 32.38
C ASN A 357 -5.22 7.76 31.63
N PRO A 358 -4.21 7.21 32.32
CA PRO A 358 -3.32 6.24 31.70
C PRO A 358 -4.14 5.03 31.28
N VAL A 359 -4.34 4.88 29.96
CA VAL A 359 -4.64 3.57 29.40
C VAL A 359 -3.42 2.73 29.74
N THR A 360 -3.59 1.76 30.63
CA THR A 360 -2.55 0.78 30.97
C THR A 360 -2.02 0.22 29.67
N CYS A 361 -0.73 0.46 29.43
CA CYS A 361 0.00 -0.08 28.30
C CYS A 361 -0.33 -1.56 28.18
N VAL A 362 -0.86 -1.97 27.04
CA VAL A 362 -0.88 -3.38 26.64
C VAL A 362 0.57 -3.87 26.77
N GLU A 363 0.77 -4.95 27.53
CA GLU A 363 2.10 -5.53 27.77
C GLU A 363 2.80 -5.72 26.42
N LYS A 364 3.88 -4.96 26.19
CA LYS A 364 4.72 -5.14 25.01
C LYS A 364 5.36 -6.52 25.14
N PHE A 365 5.07 -7.40 24.19
CA PHE A 365 5.79 -8.65 24.01
C PHE A 365 7.25 -8.29 23.73
N THR A 366 8.15 -8.54 24.69
CA THR A 366 9.59 -8.36 24.54
C THR A 366 10.18 -9.58 23.84
N GLY A 367 10.11 -9.59 22.51
CA GLY A 367 10.97 -10.41 21.66
C GLY A 367 12.15 -9.57 21.18
N GLU A 368 13.36 -10.14 21.23
CA GLU A 368 14.60 -9.48 20.80
C GLU A 368 14.68 -9.26 19.27
N ASP A 369 15.43 -8.22 18.89
CA ASP A 369 16.03 -7.86 17.57
C ASP A 369 15.12 -7.35 16.42
N PRO A 370 15.66 -6.73 15.34
CA PRO A 370 16.70 -5.70 15.17
C PRO A 370 16.21 -4.55 14.21
N VAL A 371 17.09 -3.60 13.85
CA VAL A 371 16.88 -2.33 13.10
C VAL A 371 16.60 -1.14 14.03
N SER A 372 17.58 -0.22 14.05
CA SER A 372 17.55 1.06 14.78
C SER A 372 16.26 1.82 14.49
N ILE A 373 15.30 1.73 15.41
CA ILE A 373 14.07 2.52 15.43
C ILE A 373 14.49 3.99 15.55
N GLU A 374 14.09 4.85 14.60
CA GLU A 374 14.22 6.30 14.79
C GLU A 374 13.40 6.66 16.03
N ASP A 375 14.08 7.15 17.06
CA ASP A 375 13.46 7.59 18.32
C ASP A 375 12.33 8.59 18.02
N PRO A 376 11.14 8.47 18.65
CA PRO A 376 10.02 9.37 18.36
C PRO A 376 10.34 10.86 18.56
N ALA A 377 11.22 11.21 19.50
CA ALA A 377 11.67 12.59 19.63
C ALA A 377 12.58 12.99 18.47
N ALA A 378 13.49 12.14 18.02
CA ALA A 378 14.28 12.39 16.82
C ALA A 378 13.41 12.58 15.57
N TRP A 379 12.42 11.69 15.35
CA TRP A 379 11.48 11.82 14.24
C TRP A 379 10.68 13.12 14.29
N TYR A 380 10.24 13.54 15.48
CA TYR A 380 9.57 14.82 15.67
C TYR A 380 10.45 15.98 15.23
N HIS A 381 11.67 16.09 15.76
CA HIS A 381 12.56 17.21 15.43
C HIS A 381 12.94 17.23 13.94
N ASN A 382 13.08 16.06 13.32
CA ASN A 382 13.46 15.94 11.91
C ASN A 382 12.29 16.23 10.95
N ARG A 383 11.05 15.88 11.34
CA ARG A 383 9.89 15.84 10.43
C ARG A 383 8.61 16.35 11.06
N GLY A 384 8.22 15.75 12.19
CA GLY A 384 6.93 16.00 12.84
C GLY A 384 6.70 17.46 13.23
N GLN A 385 7.74 18.14 13.71
CA GLN A 385 7.70 19.55 14.09
C GLN A 385 7.36 20.42 12.88
N SER A 386 8.09 20.27 11.78
CA SER A 386 7.84 21.05 10.55
C SER A 386 6.42 20.82 10.02
N LEU A 387 5.96 19.56 10.02
CA LEU A 387 4.61 19.21 9.61
C LEU A 387 3.54 19.92 10.45
N LEU A 388 3.68 19.91 11.78
CA LEU A 388 2.73 20.57 12.69
C LEU A 388 2.79 22.10 12.61
N GLU A 389 4.00 22.68 12.48
CA GLU A 389 4.16 24.13 12.34
C GLU A 389 3.51 24.65 11.06
N HIS A 390 3.67 23.96 9.93
CA HIS A 390 3.06 24.37 8.66
C HIS A 390 1.55 24.20 8.68
N VAL A 391 1.02 23.15 9.31
CA VAL A 391 -0.43 23.01 9.54
C VAL A 391 -0.96 24.15 10.43
N ALA A 392 -0.23 24.51 11.49
CA ALA A 392 -0.64 25.62 12.37
C ALA A 392 -0.62 26.96 11.63
N ARG A 393 0.42 27.25 10.83
CA ARG A 393 0.51 28.46 10.00
C ARG A 393 -0.65 28.55 9.01
N PHE A 394 -1.03 27.43 8.40
CA PHE A 394 -2.21 27.36 7.53
C PHE A 394 -3.47 27.80 8.26
N TRP A 395 -3.77 27.19 9.42
CA TRP A 395 -4.95 27.56 10.20
C TRP A 395 -4.93 29.03 10.63
N CYS A 396 -3.79 29.54 11.10
CA CYS A 396 -3.63 30.94 11.48
C CYS A 396 -3.89 31.91 10.31
N SER A 397 -3.49 31.55 9.09
CA SER A 397 -3.74 32.37 7.90
C SER A 397 -5.18 32.26 7.37
N ARG A 398 -5.88 31.16 7.68
CA ARG A 398 -7.22 30.88 7.15
C ARG A 398 -8.35 31.43 8.02
N VAL A 399 -8.12 31.59 9.33
CA VAL A 399 -9.10 32.16 10.26
C VAL A 399 -9.13 33.67 10.18
N VAL A 400 -10.32 34.25 10.30
CA VAL A 400 -10.53 35.70 10.32
C VAL A 400 -11.08 36.10 11.70
N TYR A 401 -10.55 37.18 12.29
CA TYR A 401 -11.08 37.70 13.53
C TYR A 401 -12.31 38.59 13.28
N SER A 402 -13.45 38.23 13.84
CA SER A 402 -14.66 39.03 13.80
C SER A 402 -14.69 39.98 14.99
N LEU A 403 -14.61 41.29 14.74
CA LEU A 403 -14.75 42.33 15.77
C LEU A 403 -16.16 42.35 16.37
N GLU A 404 -17.18 41.98 15.59
CA GLU A 404 -18.57 41.95 16.06
C GLU A 404 -18.78 40.82 17.08
N LYS A 405 -18.23 39.65 16.80
CA LYS A 405 -18.39 38.46 17.64
C LYS A 405 -17.28 38.28 18.67
N MET A 406 -16.21 39.08 18.57
CA MET A 406 -14.99 38.97 19.36
C MET A 406 -14.37 37.56 19.31
N SER A 407 -14.45 36.90 18.15
CA SER A 407 -14.03 35.51 17.94
C SER A 407 -13.33 35.31 16.60
N PHE A 408 -12.48 34.28 16.51
CA PHE A 408 -11.95 33.79 15.24
C PHE A 408 -12.99 32.92 14.54
N GLU A 409 -13.13 33.09 13.23
CA GLU A 409 -14.08 32.39 12.39
C GLU A 409 -13.41 31.77 11.17
N LEU A 410 -13.92 30.62 10.74
CA LEU A 410 -13.63 30.06 9.43
C LEU A 410 -14.78 30.43 8.50
N LEU A 411 -14.51 31.31 7.54
CA LEU A 411 -15.48 31.72 6.54
C LEU A 411 -15.47 30.71 5.39
N GLY A 412 -16.67 30.27 4.96
CA GLY A 412 -16.88 29.37 3.83
C GLY A 412 -16.78 30.06 2.48
#